data_AF-A0A379AFX0-F1
#
_entry.id   AF-A0A379AFX0-F1
#
_cell.length_a   1.000
_cell.length_b   1.000
_cell.length_c   1.000
_cell.angle_alpha   90.00
_cell.angle_beta   90.00
_cell.angle_gamma   90.00
#
_symmetry.space_group_name_H-M   'P 1'
#
loop_
_entity.id
_entity.type
_entity.pdbx_description
1 polymer ?
#
loop_
_entity_poly.entity_id
_entity_poly.type
_entity_poly.pdbx_seq_one_letter_code
_entity_poly.pdbx_strand_id
1 'polypeptide(L)'
;MNTGELMIHLHAPDLGSLNTGSLVYYRKIPVGRVYDYSINSKSDGVSIDVLIDRRFINLVKTNSRFWNVSGMNADVSLSGAKVQLESLAALVNGAIAF
;
A
#
# COMPACT_ATOMS: atom_id res chain seq x y z
N MET A 1 -11.93 2.05 -21.42
CA MET A 1 -11.39 3.41 -21.69
C MET A 1 -10.01 3.46 -21.07
N ASN A 2 -8.98 3.84 -21.82
CA ASN A 2 -7.60 3.83 -21.32
C ASN A 2 -7.31 5.20 -20.68
N THR A 3 -7.42 5.28 -19.35
CA THR A 3 -7.32 6.54 -18.57
C THR A 3 -5.90 7.11 -18.47
N GLY A 4 -4.88 6.37 -18.94
CA GLY A 4 -3.47 6.76 -18.89
C GLY A 4 -2.83 6.61 -17.51
N GLU A 5 -3.49 5.88 -16.61
CA GLU A 5 -2.97 5.44 -15.32
C GLU A 5 -2.03 4.23 -15.54
N LEU A 6 -1.12 4.02 -14.59
CA LEU A 6 -0.23 2.85 -14.61
C LEU A 6 -0.77 1.80 -13.65
N MET A 7 -1.09 0.62 -14.17
CA MET A 7 -1.39 -0.56 -13.36
C MET A 7 -0.11 -1.36 -13.12
N ILE A 8 0.17 -1.67 -11.87
CA ILE A 8 1.25 -2.57 -11.47
C ILE A 8 0.69 -3.74 -10.64
N HIS A 9 1.38 -4.87 -10.72
CA HIS A 9 1.01 -6.09 -9.99
C HIS A 9 2.08 -6.36 -8.93
N LEU A 10 1.66 -6.42 -7.67
CA LEU A 10 2.52 -6.76 -6.54
C LEU A 10 2.19 -8.18 -6.08
N HIS A 11 3.23 -8.98 -5.85
CA HIS A 11 3.08 -10.32 -5.31
C HIS A 11 3.48 -10.34 -3.83
N ALA A 12 2.64 -10.95 -3.01
CA ALA A 12 2.87 -11.09 -1.57
C ALA A 12 2.39 -12.47 -1.09
N PRO A 13 2.92 -12.98 0.05
CA PRO A 13 2.44 -14.22 0.65
C PRO A 13 0.97 -14.14 1.11
N ASP A 14 0.51 -12.95 1.54
CA ASP A 14 -0.86 -12.67 1.95
C ASP A 14 -1.23 -11.19 1.68
N LEU A 15 -2.50 -10.83 1.88
CA LEU A 15 -3.01 -9.47 1.65
C LEU A 15 -2.64 -8.48 2.77
N GLY A 16 -2.29 -8.99 3.96
CA GLY A 16 -2.13 -8.21 5.17
C GLY A 16 -3.39 -7.42 5.53
N SER A 17 -3.22 -6.13 5.81
CA SER A 17 -4.31 -5.20 6.14
C SER A 17 -4.83 -4.37 4.96
N LEU A 18 -4.40 -4.72 3.74
CA LEU A 18 -4.80 -4.01 2.53
C LEU A 18 -6.24 -4.37 2.14
N ASN A 19 -6.94 -3.42 1.55
CA ASN A 19 -8.26 -3.60 0.96
C ASN A 19 -8.37 -2.79 -0.34
N THR A 20 -9.45 -2.99 -1.10
CA THR A 20 -9.75 -2.14 -2.25
C THR A 20 -9.89 -0.69 -1.80
N GLY A 21 -9.11 0.21 -2.40
CA GLY A 21 -9.06 1.61 -2.01
C GLY A 21 -7.95 1.98 -1.02
N SER A 22 -7.22 1.01 -0.46
CA SER A 22 -5.98 1.25 0.30
C SER A 22 -5.04 2.17 -0.49
N LEU A 23 -4.54 3.22 0.16
CA LEU A 23 -3.73 4.24 -0.51
C LEU A 23 -2.30 3.76 -0.77
N VAL A 24 -1.75 4.23 -1.89
CA VAL A 24 -0.33 4.09 -2.22
C VAL A 24 0.35 5.44 -2.08
N TYR A 25 1.42 5.48 -1.30
CA TYR A 25 2.17 6.68 -0.96
C TYR A 25 3.56 6.69 -1.61
N TYR A 26 3.98 7.86 -2.06
CA TYR A 26 5.37 8.19 -2.34
C TYR A 26 5.75 9.36 -1.45
N ARG A 27 6.76 9.20 -0.58
CA ARG A 27 7.17 10.25 0.39
C ARG A 27 5.99 10.86 1.18
N LYS A 28 5.08 10.01 1.68
CA LYS A 28 3.85 10.40 2.41
C LYS A 28 2.80 11.18 1.59
N ILE A 29 2.97 11.30 0.27
CA ILE A 29 1.96 11.88 -0.63
C ILE A 29 1.18 10.74 -1.30
N PRO A 30 -0.17 10.75 -1.28
CA PRO A 30 -0.96 9.73 -1.96
C PRO A 30 -0.81 9.88 -3.48
N VAL A 31 -0.42 8.80 -4.16
CA VAL A 31 -0.12 8.77 -5.60
C VAL A 31 -0.91 7.71 -6.36
N GLY A 32 -1.69 6.91 -5.65
CA GLY A 32 -2.47 5.82 -6.23
C GLY A 32 -3.24 5.07 -5.16
N ARG A 33 -3.80 3.93 -5.55
CA ARG A 33 -4.61 3.06 -4.68
C ARG A 33 -4.55 1.61 -5.13
N VAL A 34 -4.83 0.70 -4.20
CA VAL A 34 -5.18 -0.69 -4.51
C VAL A 34 -6.51 -0.68 -5.28
N TYR A 35 -6.49 -1.25 -6.48
CA TYR A 35 -7.65 -1.38 -7.35
C TYR A 35 -8.40 -2.69 -7.06
N ASP A 36 -7.67 -3.79 -6.99
CA ASP A 36 -8.23 -5.13 -6.72
C ASP A 36 -7.14 -6.06 -6.16
N TYR A 37 -7.52 -7.26 -5.73
CA TYR A 37 -6.60 -8.32 -5.35
C TYR A 37 -7.21 -9.70 -5.60
N SER A 38 -6.35 -10.68 -5.86
CA SER A 38 -6.76 -12.06 -6.10
C SER A 38 -5.78 -13.05 -5.47
N ILE A 39 -6.27 -14.24 -5.15
CA ILE A 39 -5.41 -15.36 -4.78
C ILE A 39 -4.72 -15.85 -6.06
N ASN A 40 -3.40 -16.07 -5.98
CA ASN A 40 -2.63 -16.61 -7.10
C ASN A 40 -3.21 -17.96 -7.54
N SER A 41 -3.08 -18.31 -8.83
CA SER A 41 -3.64 -19.56 -9.37
C SER A 41 -3.15 -20.84 -8.67
N LYS A 42 -1.96 -20.81 -8.04
CA LYS A 42 -1.38 -21.92 -7.28
C LYS A 42 -1.73 -21.88 -5.78
N SER A 43 -2.51 -20.89 -5.33
CA SER A 43 -2.84 -20.63 -3.92
C SER A 43 -1.60 -20.46 -3.02
N ASP A 44 -0.48 -20.00 -3.58
CA ASP A 44 0.80 -19.79 -2.90
C ASP A 44 1.03 -18.33 -2.46
N GLY A 45 0.03 -17.47 -2.66
CA GLY A 45 0.06 -16.06 -2.29
C GLY A 45 -1.06 -15.28 -2.95
N VAL A 46 -0.90 -13.97 -3.00
CA VAL A 46 -1.84 -13.02 -3.61
C VAL A 46 -1.16 -12.16 -4.67
N SER A 47 -1.95 -11.75 -5.66
CA SER A 47 -1.63 -10.66 -6.58
C SER A 47 -2.46 -9.44 -6.18
N ILE A 48 -1.81 -8.31 -5.99
CA ILE A 48 -2.43 -7.04 -5.61
C ILE A 48 -2.25 -6.08 -6.78
N ASP A 49 -3.37 -5.63 -7.34
CA ASP A 49 -3.40 -4.71 -8.47
C ASP A 49 -3.42 -3.28 -7.94
N VAL A 50 -2.38 -2.52 -8.25
CA VAL A 50 -2.23 -1.13 -7.82
C VAL A 50 -2.35 -0.21 -9.03
N LEU A 51 -3.20 0.79 -8.89
CA LEU A 51 -3.38 1.85 -9.88
C LEU A 51 -2.66 3.11 -9.41
N ILE A 52 -1.68 3.56 -10.19
CA ILE A 52 -0.95 4.81 -9.98
C ILE A 52 -1.54 5.90 -10.88
N ASP A 53 -1.88 7.04 -10.29
CA ASP A 53 -2.48 8.14 -11.04
C ASP A 53 -1.54 8.61 -12.15
N ARG A 54 -2.13 8.97 -13.30
CA ARG A 54 -1.40 9.41 -14.50
C ARG A 54 -0.28 10.43 -14.24
N ARG A 55 -0.49 11.37 -13.32
CA ARG A 55 0.48 12.44 -12.99
C ARG A 55 1.73 11.94 -12.25
N PHE A 56 1.68 10.73 -11.70
CA PHE A 56 2.71 10.15 -10.84
C PHE A 56 3.40 8.92 -11.43
N ILE A 57 3.03 8.48 -12.64
CA ILE A 57 3.59 7.28 -13.29
C ILE A 57 5.13 7.29 -13.35
N ASN A 58 5.73 8.48 -13.50
CA ASN A 58 7.18 8.65 -13.60
C ASN A 58 7.91 8.39 -12.27
N LEU A 59 7.20 8.29 -11.15
CA LEU A 59 7.78 7.96 -9.84
C LEU A 59 8.10 6.46 -9.72
N VAL A 60 7.35 5.60 -10.42
CA VAL A 60 7.58 4.15 -10.42
C VAL A 60 8.74 3.83 -11.35
N LYS A 61 9.74 3.11 -10.83
CA LYS A 61 10.93 2.66 -11.56
C LYS A 61 11.04 1.15 -11.47
N THR A 62 11.85 0.56 -12.35
CA THR A 62 12.12 -0.88 -12.35
C THR A 62 12.75 -1.39 -11.06
N ASN A 63 13.42 -0.51 -10.30
CA ASN A 63 14.02 -0.80 -9.00
C ASN A 63 13.21 -0.27 -7.81
N SER A 64 11.98 0.24 -8.03
CA SER A 64 11.09 0.62 -6.94
C SER A 64 10.77 -0.59 -6.08
N ARG A 65 10.76 -0.39 -4.76
CA ARG A 65 10.39 -1.42 -3.79
C ARG A 65 9.15 -0.96 -3.07
N PHE A 66 8.12 -1.78 -3.06
CA PHE A 66 6.85 -1.50 -2.40
C PHE A 66 6.81 -2.24 -1.07
N TRP A 67 6.44 -1.56 0.00
CA TRP A 67 6.29 -2.17 1.33
C TRP A 67 4.91 -1.84 1.91
N ASN A 68 4.39 -2.80 2.68
CA ASN A 68 3.13 -2.64 3.41
C ASN A 68 3.37 -1.71 4.61
N VAL A 69 2.53 -0.70 4.76
CA VAL A 69 2.47 0.20 5.89
C VAL A 69 1.16 -0.11 6.62
N SER A 70 1.24 -0.99 7.61
CA SER A 70 0.14 -1.36 8.48
C SER A 70 0.25 -0.64 9.83
N GLY A 71 -0.86 -0.07 10.30
CA GLY A 71 -0.95 0.82 11.46
C GLY A 71 -0.69 0.21 12.85
N MET A 72 -0.10 -0.99 12.93
CA MET A 72 0.20 -1.65 14.21
C MET A 72 1.65 -2.11 14.26
N ASN A 73 2.58 -1.17 14.44
CA ASN A 73 3.78 -1.44 15.22
C ASN A 73 3.52 -0.93 16.64
N ALA A 74 2.59 -1.58 17.34
CA ALA A 74 2.43 -1.37 18.77
C ALA A 74 3.55 -2.14 19.49
N ASP A 75 4.80 -1.72 19.32
CA ASP A 75 5.83 -1.94 20.34
C ASP A 75 5.43 -1.08 21.54
N VAL A 76 4.44 -1.57 22.29
CA VAL A 76 4.09 -1.02 23.59
C VAL A 76 5.22 -1.40 24.55
N SER A 77 6.36 -0.73 24.42
CA SER A 77 7.21 -0.52 25.58
C SER A 77 6.35 0.29 26.56
N LEU A 78 5.99 -0.32 27.68
CA LEU A 78 5.18 0.26 28.77
C LEU A 78 5.93 1.38 29.52
N SER A 79 6.63 2.26 28.80
CA SER A 79 7.51 3.28 29.35
C SER A 79 7.33 4.61 28.62
N GLY A 80 6.21 5.29 28.89
CA GLY A 80 6.07 6.72 28.62
C GLY A 80 5.25 7.06 27.38
N ALA A 81 4.00 7.45 27.59
CA ALA A 81 3.10 7.94 26.55
C ALA A 81 3.65 9.22 25.89
N LYS A 82 4.19 9.08 24.67
CA LYS A 82 4.25 10.16 23.68
C LYS A 82 3.56 9.67 22.42
N VAL A 83 2.23 9.63 22.48
CA VAL A 83 1.40 9.17 21.38
C VAL A 83 1.39 10.26 20.31
N GLN A 84 2.33 10.19 19.38
CA GLN A 84 2.28 10.97 18.14
C GLN A 84 1.19 10.37 17.26
N LEU A 85 -0.02 10.95 17.38
CA LEU A 85 -1.20 10.68 16.56
C LEU A 85 -1.05 11.24 15.13
N GLU A 86 0.11 11.02 14.49
CA GLU A 86 0.32 11.41 13.11
C GLU A 86 -0.37 10.39 12.19
N SER A 87 -1.63 10.69 11.85
CA SER A 87 -2.46 10.06 10.80
C SER A 87 -3.29 8.83 11.21
N LEU A 88 -4.40 9.13 11.87
CA LEU A 88 -5.62 8.35 12.07
C LEU A 88 -6.06 7.57 10.81
N ALA A 89 -5.84 8.15 9.62
CA ALA A 89 -6.25 7.57 8.35
C ALA A 89 -5.39 6.36 7.92
N ALA A 90 -4.13 6.30 8.35
CA ALA A 90 -3.25 5.15 8.11
C ALA A 90 -3.44 4.01 9.14
N LEU A 91 -4.17 4.28 10.23
CA LEU A 91 -4.46 3.31 11.29
C LEU A 91 -5.64 2.39 10.95
N VAL A 92 -6.59 2.85 10.12
CA VAL A 92 -7.85 2.13 9.83
C VAL A 92 -7.79 1.31 8.54
N ASN A 93 -6.99 1.74 7.56
CA ASN A 93 -6.81 1.04 6.28
C ASN A 93 -5.31 0.84 6.05
N GLY A 94 -4.86 -0.40 5.81
CA GLY A 94 -3.48 -0.65 5.42
C GLY A 94 -3.11 0.18 4.18
N ALA A 95 -1.86 0.58 4.09
CA ALA A 95 -1.35 1.37 2.97
C ALA A 95 -0.12 0.71 2.34
N ILE A 96 0.23 1.15 1.14
CA ILE A 96 1.47 0.77 0.47
C ILE A 96 2.34 2.03 0.37
N ALA A 97 3.65 1.90 0.58
CA ALA A 97 4.60 2.96 0.28
C ALA A 97 5.75 2.46 -0.60
N PHE A 98 6.34 3.36 -1.38
CA PHE A 98 7.48 3.09 -2.27
C PHE A 98 8.33 4.32 -2.56
#